data_AF-A0A6N3J0M8-F1
#
_entry.id   AF-A0A6N3J0M8-F1
#
_cell.length_a   1.000
_cell.length_b   1.000
_cell.length_c   1.000
_cell.angle_alpha   90.00
_cell.angle_beta   90.00
_cell.angle_gamma   90.00
#
_symmetry.space_group_name_H-M   'P 1'
#
loop_
_entity.id
_entity.type
_entity.pdbx_description
1 polymer ?
#
loop_
_entity_poly.entity_id
_entity_poly.type
_entity_poly.pdbx_seq_one_letter_code
_entity_poly.pdbx_strand_id
1 'polypeptide(L)'
;MSSGAIVSSNMLMDTLSIHREVAKGAINISPNPADNGQAYGSFTDLIKSKVAAVNQDQNQSSMAMTAVDSGKSDDLVGAMVASQKASLSFATMLQIRNRLVQAFDDVMKMPI
;
A
#
# COMPACT_ATOMS: atom_id res chain seq x y z
N MET A 1 29.54 -13.61 -41.53
CA MET A 1 29.06 -14.44 -40.41
C MET A 1 29.77 -13.97 -39.14
N SER A 2 29.23 -13.00 -38.39
CA SER A 2 29.58 -12.71 -36.98
C SER A 2 28.83 -11.44 -36.50
N SER A 3 27.50 -11.48 -36.43
CA SER A 3 26.71 -10.35 -35.91
C SER A 3 25.59 -10.77 -34.95
N GLY A 4 25.61 -12.03 -34.50
CA GLY A 4 24.61 -12.60 -33.58
C GLY A 4 25.07 -12.71 -32.11
N ALA A 5 26.36 -12.48 -31.81
CA ALA A 5 26.91 -12.67 -30.46
C ALA A 5 26.81 -11.44 -29.56
N ILE A 6 26.71 -10.23 -30.12
CA ILE A 6 26.71 -8.97 -29.34
C ILE A 6 25.33 -8.64 -28.75
N VAL A 7 24.25 -9.07 -29.41
CA VAL A 7 22.87 -8.82 -28.93
C VAL A 7 22.57 -9.65 -27.66
N SER A 8 23.05 -10.89 -27.57
CA SER A 8 22.81 -11.78 -26.43
C SER A 8 23.48 -11.29 -25.13
N SER A 9 24.63 -10.62 -25.22
CA SER A 9 25.32 -10.04 -24.05
C SER A 9 24.59 -8.79 -23.51
N ASN A 10 23.96 -7.99 -24.37
CA ASN A 10 23.14 -6.85 -23.92
C ASN A 10 21.82 -7.30 -23.28
N MET A 11 21.17 -8.35 -23.80
CA MET A 11 19.90 -8.87 -23.27
C MET A 11 20.07 -9.55 -21.90
N LEU A 12 21.20 -10.22 -21.66
CA LEU A 12 21.54 -10.78 -20.35
C LEU A 12 21.78 -9.69 -19.29
N MET A 13 22.40 -8.58 -19.68
CA MET A 13 22.64 -7.47 -18.76
C MET A 13 21.34 -6.70 -18.42
N ASP A 14 20.43 -6.59 -19.38
CA ASP A 14 19.11 -6.00 -19.19
C ASP A 14 18.22 -6.87 -18.28
N THR A 15 18.23 -8.18 -18.48
CA THR A 15 17.52 -9.14 -17.62
C THR A 15 18.08 -9.19 -16.19
N LEU A 16 19.39 -9.09 -15.99
CA LEU A 16 20.02 -8.98 -14.66
C LEU A 16 19.66 -7.67 -13.94
N SER A 17 19.45 -6.58 -14.69
CA SER A 17 19.04 -5.29 -14.14
C SER A 17 17.59 -5.30 -13.68
N ILE A 18 16.69 -5.92 -14.46
CA ILE A 18 15.27 -6.08 -14.12
C ILE A 18 15.11 -6.97 -12.86
N HIS A 19 15.85 -8.07 -12.76
CA HIS A 19 15.79 -8.95 -11.59
C HIS A 19 16.28 -8.28 -10.31
N ARG A 20 17.27 -7.37 -10.40
CA ARG A 20 17.80 -6.65 -9.24
C ARG A 20 16.82 -5.64 -8.66
N GLU A 21 15.97 -5.05 -9.50
CA GLU A 21 14.99 -4.06 -9.05
C GLU A 21 13.72 -4.68 -8.47
N VAL A 22 13.32 -5.86 -8.97
CA VAL A 22 12.30 -6.71 -8.33
C VAL A 22 12.77 -7.21 -6.96
N ALA A 23 14.06 -7.52 -6.81
CA ALA A 23 14.65 -7.99 -5.55
C ALA A 23 14.71 -6.93 -4.43
N LYS A 24 14.52 -5.63 -4.73
CA LYS A 24 14.50 -4.57 -3.72
C LYS A 24 13.15 -4.40 -3.01
N GLY A 25 12.13 -5.19 -3.36
CA GLY A 25 10.84 -5.21 -2.65
C GLY A 25 10.04 -3.90 -2.71
N ALA A 26 10.44 -2.96 -3.57
CA ALA A 26 9.68 -1.76 -3.87
C ALA A 26 8.78 -2.06 -5.08
N ILE A 27 7.49 -2.30 -4.81
CA ILE A 27 6.48 -2.18 -5.85
C ILE A 27 6.47 -0.71 -6.26
N ASN A 28 7.24 -0.38 -7.30
CA ASN A 28 7.21 0.93 -7.95
C ASN A 28 5.88 1.03 -8.70
N ILE A 29 4.92 1.72 -8.11
CA ILE A 29 3.72 2.12 -8.84
C ILE A 29 4.19 3.13 -9.87
N SER A 30 4.20 2.73 -11.13
CA SER A 30 4.43 3.69 -12.22
C SER A 30 3.32 4.74 -12.14
N PRO A 31 3.65 6.05 -12.18
CA PRO A 31 2.66 7.10 -12.09
C PRO A 31 1.57 6.88 -13.15
N ASN A 32 0.31 6.86 -12.72
CA ASN A 32 -0.80 6.92 -13.66
C ASN A 32 -0.68 8.25 -14.41
N PRO A 33 -0.70 8.32 -15.75
CA PRO A 33 -0.61 9.57 -16.49
C PRO A 33 -1.72 10.59 -16.16
N ALA A 34 -2.78 10.18 -15.46
CA ALA A 34 -3.82 11.06 -14.92
C ALA A 34 -3.48 11.70 -13.55
N ASP A 35 -2.40 11.25 -12.93
CA ASP A 35 -1.96 11.73 -11.63
C ASP A 35 -0.90 12.83 -11.86
N ASN A 36 -1.27 14.07 -11.50
CA ASN A 36 -0.57 15.31 -11.85
C ASN A 36 0.81 15.44 -11.18
N GLY A 37 1.78 14.60 -11.55
CA GLY A 37 3.15 14.68 -11.05
C GLY A 37 3.30 14.43 -9.55
N GLN A 38 2.29 13.86 -8.89
CA GLN A 38 2.45 13.40 -7.51
C GLN A 38 3.30 12.13 -7.55
N ALA A 39 4.58 12.27 -7.23
CA ALA A 39 5.42 11.13 -6.91
C ALA A 39 4.90 10.52 -5.59
N TYR A 40 3.88 9.66 -5.67
CA TYR A 40 3.60 8.77 -4.57
C TYR A 40 4.87 7.93 -4.37
N GLY A 41 5.40 7.92 -3.15
CA GLY A 41 6.52 7.05 -2.79
C GLY A 41 6.23 5.58 -3.08
N SER A 42 7.16 4.69 -2.72
CA SER A 42 6.93 3.24 -2.86
C SER A 42 5.54 2.87 -2.33
N PHE A 43 4.82 1.99 -3.04
CA PHE A 43 3.53 1.51 -2.57
C PHE A 43 3.58 1.01 -1.12
N THR A 44 4.69 0.40 -0.75
CA THR A 44 4.99 -0.05 0.61
C THR A 44 4.95 1.10 1.62
N ASP A 45 5.50 2.27 1.26
CA ASP A 45 5.48 3.46 2.11
C ASP A 45 4.08 4.06 2.23
N LEU A 46 3.32 4.07 1.12
CA LEU A 46 1.92 4.48 1.13
C LEU A 46 1.10 3.58 2.06
N ILE A 47 1.18 2.26 1.89
CA ILE A 47 0.48 1.29 2.74
C ILE A 47 0.89 1.43 4.20
N LYS A 48 2.19 1.57 4.49
CA LYS A 48 2.70 1.80 5.85
C LYS A 48 2.10 3.07 6.46
N SER A 49 2.05 4.17 5.71
CA SER A 49 1.45 5.42 6.17
C SER A 49 -0.06 5.28 6.45
N LYS A 50 -0.78 4.53 5.60
CA LYS A 50 -2.23 4.33 5.76
C LYS A 50 -2.56 3.40 6.92
N VAL A 51 -1.78 2.35 7.16
CA VAL A 51 -1.92 1.50 8.36
C VAL A 51 -1.72 2.32 9.63
N ALA A 52 -0.69 3.17 9.67
CA ALA A 52 -0.45 4.05 10.79
C ALA A 52 -1.61 5.03 11.02
N ALA A 53 -2.17 5.60 9.94
CA ALA A 53 -3.32 6.49 10.01
C ALA A 53 -4.58 5.78 10.56
N VAL A 54 -4.87 4.56 10.11
CA VAL A 54 -6.01 3.77 10.65
C VAL A 54 -5.81 3.44 12.13
N ASN A 55 -4.59 3.12 12.55
CA ASN A 55 -4.29 2.91 13.97
C ASN A 55 -4.54 4.18 14.81
N GLN A 56 -4.14 5.34 14.28
CA GLN A 56 -4.39 6.62 14.94
C GLN A 56 -5.88 6.94 15.03
N ASP A 57 -6.65 6.73 13.94
CA ASP A 57 -8.10 6.93 13.93
C ASP A 57 -8.80 5.99 14.94
N GLN A 58 -8.33 4.74 15.08
CA GLN A 58 -8.85 3.78 16.05
C GLN A 58 -8.56 4.20 17.51
N ASN A 59 -7.35 4.69 17.79
CA ASN A 59 -7.00 5.20 19.12
C ASN A 59 -7.79 6.46 19.46
N GLN A 60 -7.91 7.40 18.51
CA GLN A 60 -8.64 8.64 18.71
C GLN A 60 -10.14 8.39 18.95
N SER A 61 -10.76 7.50 18.17
CA SER A 61 -12.16 7.10 18.39
C SER A 61 -12.37 6.41 19.74
N SER A 62 -11.43 5.54 20.17
CA SER A 62 -11.48 4.93 21.50
C SER A 62 -11.39 5.99 22.61
N MET A 63 -10.44 6.93 22.50
CA MET A 63 -10.29 8.01 23.48
C MET A 63 -11.51 8.92 23.53
N ALA A 64 -12.09 9.24 22.37
CA ALA A 64 -13.31 10.04 22.29
C ALA A 64 -14.50 9.32 22.96
N MET A 65 -14.67 8.02 22.72
CA MET A 65 -15.72 7.24 23.41
C MET A 65 -15.49 7.17 24.91
N THR A 66 -14.26 6.97 25.38
CA THR A 66 -13.95 6.98 26.81
C THR A 66 -14.17 8.35 27.45
N ALA A 67 -13.87 9.44 26.73
CA ALA A 67 -14.12 10.79 27.21
C ALA A 67 -15.63 11.05 27.38
N VAL A 68 -16.45 10.53 26.46
CA VAL A 68 -17.91 10.63 26.55
C VAL A 68 -18.46 9.76 27.70
N ASP A 69 -18.03 8.52 27.81
CA ASP A 69 -18.47 7.59 28.86
C ASP A 69 -18.09 8.06 30.27
N SER A 70 -16.95 8.76 30.40
CA SER A 70 -16.50 9.37 31.66
C SER A 70 -17.09 10.77 31.94
N GLY A 71 -17.98 11.27 31.07
CA GLY A 71 -18.59 12.61 31.22
C GLY A 71 -17.63 13.78 31.00
N LYS A 72 -16.45 13.54 30.43
CA LYS A 72 -15.47 14.59 30.06
C LYS A 72 -15.77 15.24 28.72
N SER A 73 -16.69 14.68 27.93
CA SER A 73 -17.14 15.21 26.64
C SER A 73 -18.62 14.88 26.43
N ASP A 74 -19.39 15.83 25.93
CA ASP A 74 -20.80 15.59 25.54
C ASP A 74 -20.94 15.20 24.06
N ASP A 75 -19.83 15.13 23.31
CA ASP A 75 -19.82 14.83 21.87
C ASP A 75 -19.88 13.32 21.59
N LEU A 76 -20.99 12.69 21.97
CA LEU A 76 -21.25 11.28 21.67
C LEU A 76 -21.35 11.02 20.16
N VAL A 77 -21.96 11.96 19.42
CA VAL A 77 -22.18 11.83 17.97
C VAL A 77 -20.84 11.84 17.24
N GLY A 78 -19.94 12.78 17.56
CA GLY A 78 -18.61 12.83 16.98
C GLY A 78 -17.78 11.58 17.30
N ALA A 79 -17.84 11.09 18.54
CA ALA A 79 -17.17 9.84 18.93
C ALA A 79 -17.72 8.62 18.14
N MET A 80 -19.04 8.54 17.96
CA MET A 80 -19.68 7.47 17.21
C MET A 80 -19.34 7.53 15.71
N VAL A 81 -19.32 8.72 15.12
CA VAL A 81 -18.91 8.91 13.72
C VAL A 81 -17.43 8.56 13.52
N ALA A 82 -16.56 8.97 14.44
CA ALA A 82 -15.15 8.61 14.41
C ALA A 82 -14.95 7.09 14.47
N SER A 83 -15.69 6.41 15.35
CA SER A 83 -15.66 4.95 15.48
C SER A 83 -16.14 4.24 14.20
N GLN A 84 -17.22 4.73 13.58
CA GLN A 84 -17.71 4.21 12.30
C GLN A 84 -16.71 4.41 11.17
N LYS A 85 -16.09 5.60 11.10
CA LYS A 85 -15.05 5.92 10.12
C LYS A 85 -13.83 5.01 10.27
N ALA A 86 -13.36 4.79 11.50
CA ALA A 86 -12.24 3.90 11.79
C ALA A 86 -12.55 2.46 11.36
N SER A 87 -13.75 1.96 11.71
CA SER A 87 -14.22 0.62 11.36
C SER A 87 -14.30 0.40 9.84
N LEU A 88 -14.87 1.37 9.11
CA LEU A 88 -14.96 1.32 7.65
C LEU A 88 -13.56 1.32 7.02
N SER A 89 -12.68 2.22 7.47
CA SER A 89 -11.32 2.33 6.96
C SER A 89 -10.51 1.04 7.19
N PHE A 90 -10.68 0.42 8.35
CA PHE A 90 -10.08 -0.88 8.67
C PHE A 90 -10.60 -2.00 7.75
N ALA A 91 -11.92 -2.06 7.51
CA ALA A 91 -12.51 -3.04 6.61
C ALA A 91 -11.98 -2.90 5.18
N THR A 92 -11.84 -1.67 4.68
CA THR A 92 -11.21 -1.39 3.38
C THR A 92 -9.74 -1.84 3.37
N MET A 93 -9.00 -1.64 4.45
CA MET A 93 -7.60 -2.06 4.54
C MET A 93 -7.44 -3.58 4.46
N LEU A 94 -8.35 -4.34 5.07
CA LEU A 94 -8.36 -5.80 4.95
C LEU A 94 -8.59 -6.25 3.50
N GLN A 95 -9.43 -5.54 2.75
CA GLN A 95 -9.61 -5.83 1.32
C GLN A 95 -8.34 -5.56 0.52
N ILE A 96 -7.65 -4.45 0.80
CA ILE A 96 -6.37 -4.13 0.16
C ILE A 96 -5.33 -5.20 0.50
N ARG A 97 -5.21 -5.61 1.77
CA ARG A 97 -4.32 -6.71 2.19
C ARG A 97 -4.58 -7.98 1.39
N ASN A 98 -5.85 -8.38 1.27
CA ASN A 98 -6.22 -9.59 0.53
C ASN A 98 -5.89 -9.47 -0.96
N ARG A 99 -6.12 -8.31 -1.57
CA ARG A 99 -5.76 -8.05 -2.97
C ARG A 99 -4.25 -8.07 -3.20
N LEU A 100 -3.44 -7.64 -2.24
CA LEU A 100 -1.99 -7.70 -2.35
C LEU A 100 -1.44 -9.11 -2.26
N VAL A 101 -1.99 -9.93 -1.36
CA VAL A 101 -1.63 -11.35 -1.30
C VAL A 101 -1.99 -12.05 -2.61
N GLN A 102 -3.18 -11.78 -3.16
CA GLN A 102 -3.58 -12.30 -4.47
C GLN A 102 -2.66 -11.84 -5.60
N ALA A 103 -2.33 -10.54 -5.67
CA ALA A 103 -1.44 -10.01 -6.70
C ALA A 103 -0.03 -10.62 -6.62
N PHE A 104 0.47 -10.87 -5.40
CA PHE A 104 1.74 -11.58 -5.20
C PHE A 104 1.66 -13.03 -5.68
N ASP A 105 0.60 -13.76 -5.32
CA ASP A 105 0.37 -15.12 -5.79
C ASP A 105 0.23 -15.20 -7.31
N ASP A 106 -0.43 -14.22 -7.93
CA ASP A 106 -0.62 -14.14 -9.38
C ASP A 106 0.71 -13.89 -10.11
N VAL A 107 1.57 -13.02 -9.59
CA VAL A 107 2.93 -12.81 -10.11
C VAL A 107 3.79 -14.06 -9.98
N MET A 108 3.69 -14.80 -8.87
CA MET A 108 4.40 -16.08 -8.70
C MET A 108 3.91 -17.18 -9.64
N LYS A 109 2.62 -17.17 -9.99
CA LYS A 109 2.00 -18.15 -10.89
C LYS A 109 2.13 -17.77 -12.36
N MET A 110 2.58 -16.56 -12.69
CA MET A 110 2.94 -16.20 -14.06
C MET A 110 4.13 -17.07 -14.49
N PRO A 111 3.96 -17.99 -15.46
CA PRO A 111 5.12 -18.65 -16.05
C PRO A 111 5.92 -17.59 -16.81
N ILE A 112 7.23 -17.57 -16.57
CA ILE A 112 8.20 -16.87 -17.42
C ILE A 112 8.31 -17.55 -18.79
#